data_AF-A0A0Q9RPI8-F1
#
_entry.id   AF-A0A0Q9RPI8-F1
#
_cell.length_a   1.000
_cell.length_b   1.000
_cell.length_c   1.000
_cell.angle_alpha   90.00
_cell.angle_beta   90.00
_cell.angle_gamma   90.00
#
_symmetry.space_group_name_H-M   'P 1'
#
loop_
_entity.id
_entity.type
_entity.pdbx_description
1 polymer ?
#
loop_
_entity_poly.entity_id
_entity_poly.type
_entity_poly.pdbx_seq_one_letter_code
_entity_poly.pdbx_strand_id
1 'polypeptide(L)'
;MLRTTTLTLTAVCALALGGLAAVPATGSTDGDHEFTSADGQRVDDSELSTAARLAGQATEEVKGLLTEDPAARLTAGDRLYYADTFEGSGEEAGNEPVARASAPLSQTFRLHSRPGSRRTIYLDFNGEQVCDSEWSDGLRPRCYDAAGFDTDGRSGFSAGELRAIQSTWRRTAEDYAPFQVDVTTELPDAGALTRSGSADATYGVHAVITRSTTVRNQVCGGPGCAGVAFVGVFPYAAANNARVFWVFPREVDNRPQQMGLVVAHEAGHTLGLSHDGKNGDAYYSGHGIWAPIMGSSMRPLTQWSRGEYTGATERENDLSVMRAYGAPYRADDHAYRLSRATVLRAGVARPGVIGKRNDTDVFRLRTTCRARLSVQVANAPYSPNLDVSLTLLNRSGRVLARRNPLSAASGSPTGLDATYLATRAAGTYYVRVDGVGARDPRSTGYSDYGSLGNYRVKFRSRCGVR
;
A
#
# COMPACT_ATOMS: atom_id res chain seq x y z
N MET A 1 69.83 -24.39 6.43
CA MET A 1 70.09 -24.92 5.07
C MET A 1 68.75 -25.18 4.40
N LEU A 2 68.62 -24.74 3.13
CA LEU A 2 67.50 -24.86 2.18
C LEU A 2 66.21 -24.09 2.55
N ARG A 3 66.01 -22.87 1.99
CA ARG A 3 65.60 -22.50 0.61
C ARG A 3 64.08 -22.60 0.40
N THR A 4 63.43 -21.48 0.68
CA THR A 4 62.13 -21.04 0.17
C THR A 4 62.20 -20.88 -1.35
N THR A 5 61.24 -21.49 -2.06
CA THR A 5 61.07 -21.29 -3.51
C THR A 5 59.64 -20.79 -3.74
N THR A 6 59.54 -19.52 -4.12
CA THR A 6 58.33 -18.84 -4.55
C THR A 6 58.05 -19.24 -6.00
N LEU A 7 56.89 -19.84 -6.27
CA LEU A 7 56.45 -20.14 -7.63
C LEU A 7 55.43 -19.08 -8.06
N THR A 8 55.86 -18.15 -8.91
CA THR A 8 54.99 -17.29 -9.71
C THR A 8 54.53 -18.06 -10.94
N LEU A 9 53.23 -18.34 -11.04
CA LEU A 9 52.62 -18.92 -12.22
C LEU A 9 51.93 -17.82 -13.03
N THR A 10 52.58 -17.40 -14.11
CA THR A 10 52.00 -16.59 -15.19
C THR A 10 51.18 -17.51 -16.09
N ALA A 11 49.86 -17.42 -16.04
CA ALA A 11 48.98 -18.11 -16.97
C ALA A 11 48.60 -17.18 -18.12
N VAL A 12 49.17 -17.44 -19.29
CA VAL A 12 48.76 -16.90 -20.59
C VAL A 12 47.46 -17.61 -20.99
N CYS A 13 46.35 -16.88 -21.05
CA CYS A 13 45.09 -17.42 -21.58
C CYS A 13 45.05 -17.19 -23.10
N ALA A 14 45.21 -18.28 -23.86
CA ALA A 14 45.01 -18.31 -25.30
C ALA A 14 43.50 -18.27 -25.61
N LEU A 15 43.09 -17.32 -26.46
CA LEU A 15 41.75 -17.27 -27.04
C LEU A 15 41.56 -18.46 -27.99
N ALA A 16 40.73 -19.43 -27.59
CA ALA A 16 40.14 -20.40 -28.48
C ALA A 16 38.71 -19.95 -28.82
N LEU A 17 38.51 -19.46 -30.04
CA LEU A 17 37.19 -19.25 -30.65
C LEU A 17 36.57 -20.63 -30.94
N GLY A 18 35.82 -21.16 -29.97
CA GLY A 18 34.93 -22.31 -30.16
C GLY A 18 33.57 -21.83 -30.62
N GLY A 19 33.18 -22.19 -31.84
CA GLY A 19 31.85 -21.91 -32.40
C GLY A 19 30.75 -22.56 -31.56
N LEU A 20 29.82 -21.73 -31.08
CA LEU A 20 28.56 -22.19 -30.51
C LEU A 20 27.70 -22.74 -31.66
N ALA A 21 27.55 -24.06 -31.70
CA ALA A 21 26.50 -24.71 -32.47
C ALA A 21 25.16 -24.26 -31.89
N ALA A 22 24.37 -23.57 -32.71
CA ALA A 22 23.00 -23.20 -32.39
C ALA A 22 22.19 -24.48 -32.15
N VAL A 23 21.67 -24.63 -30.93
CA VAL A 23 20.56 -25.54 -30.65
C VAL A 23 19.37 -24.98 -31.42
N PRO A 24 18.68 -25.75 -32.28
CA PRO A 24 17.54 -25.22 -33.01
C PRO A 24 16.47 -24.88 -31.99
N ALA A 25 16.06 -23.61 -31.98
CA ALA A 25 14.84 -23.18 -31.34
C ALA A 25 13.71 -24.02 -31.94
N THR A 26 13.13 -24.91 -31.14
CA THR A 26 11.82 -25.45 -31.43
C THR A 26 10.87 -24.26 -31.39
N GLY A 27 10.52 -23.76 -32.56
CA GLY A 27 9.49 -22.75 -32.71
C GLY A 27 8.23 -23.25 -32.03
N SER A 28 7.92 -22.68 -30.87
CA SER A 28 6.55 -22.54 -30.45
C SER A 28 5.93 -21.60 -31.48
N THR A 29 4.95 -22.09 -32.21
CA THR A 29 4.02 -21.20 -32.91
C THR A 29 3.34 -20.39 -31.81
N ASP A 30 3.79 -19.15 -31.59
CA ASP A 30 2.95 -18.13 -30.97
C ASP A 30 1.64 -18.17 -31.77
N GLY A 31 0.56 -18.62 -31.12
CA GLY A 31 -0.74 -18.34 -31.67
C GLY A 31 -0.85 -16.83 -31.72
N ASP A 32 -1.16 -16.27 -32.90
CA ASP A 32 -1.49 -14.86 -33.06
C ASP A 32 -2.70 -14.57 -32.16
N HIS A 33 -2.46 -14.28 -30.88
CA HIS A 33 -3.49 -13.80 -29.97
C HIS A 33 -3.86 -12.40 -30.44
N GLU A 34 -5.03 -12.28 -31.06
CA GLU A 34 -5.56 -10.99 -31.45
C GLU A 34 -6.03 -10.24 -30.20
N PHE A 35 -5.26 -9.22 -29.80
CA PHE A 35 -5.62 -8.36 -28.68
C PHE A 35 -6.62 -7.31 -29.12
N THR A 36 -7.55 -6.97 -28.24
CA THR A 36 -8.52 -5.88 -28.47
C THR A 36 -8.51 -4.87 -27.34
N SER A 37 -8.64 -3.59 -27.68
CA SER A 37 -8.85 -2.50 -26.74
C SER A 37 -10.22 -2.62 -26.06
N ALA A 38 -10.45 -1.80 -25.04
CA ALA A 38 -11.71 -1.77 -24.29
C ALA A 38 -12.94 -1.39 -25.14
N ASP A 39 -12.74 -0.65 -26.24
CA ASP A 39 -13.79 -0.34 -27.23
C ASP A 39 -13.90 -1.37 -28.35
N GLY A 40 -13.15 -2.47 -28.27
CA GLY A 40 -13.23 -3.62 -29.19
C GLY A 40 -12.45 -3.45 -30.48
N GLN A 41 -11.51 -2.50 -30.56
CA GLN A 41 -10.62 -2.35 -31.71
C GLN A 41 -9.45 -3.31 -31.60
N ARG A 42 -8.99 -3.84 -32.73
CA ARG A 42 -7.78 -4.67 -32.79
C ARG A 42 -6.57 -3.83 -32.39
N VAL A 43 -5.72 -4.38 -31.52
CA VAL A 43 -4.47 -3.77 -31.08
C VAL A 43 -3.29 -4.47 -31.78
N ASP A 44 -2.39 -3.68 -32.37
CA ASP A 44 -1.17 -4.18 -33.01
C ASP A 44 0.06 -4.20 -32.07
N ASP A 45 1.16 -4.82 -32.52
CA ASP A 45 2.39 -4.94 -31.71
C ASP A 45 3.03 -3.57 -31.37
N SER A 46 2.80 -2.54 -32.19
CA SER A 46 3.35 -1.21 -31.96
C SER A 46 2.57 -0.45 -30.88
N GLU A 47 1.25 -0.64 -30.84
CA GLU A 47 0.35 -0.17 -29.78
C GLU A 47 0.66 -0.89 -28.46
N LEU A 48 0.84 -2.22 -28.48
CA LEU A 48 1.27 -2.99 -27.31
C LEU A 48 2.64 -2.52 -26.77
N SER A 49 3.59 -2.25 -27.66
CA SER A 49 4.90 -1.71 -27.28
C SER A 49 4.82 -0.29 -26.72
N THR A 50 3.87 0.52 -27.23
CA THR A 50 3.58 1.85 -26.69
C THR A 50 2.98 1.77 -25.30
N ALA A 51 1.99 0.89 -25.10
CA ALA A 51 1.38 0.64 -23.80
C ALA A 51 2.39 0.18 -22.76
N ALA A 52 3.24 -0.79 -23.11
CA ALA A 52 4.33 -1.26 -22.25
C ALA A 52 5.27 -0.12 -21.85
N ARG A 53 5.69 0.71 -22.80
CA ARG A 53 6.53 1.88 -22.51
C ARG A 53 5.84 2.91 -21.61
N LEU A 54 4.53 3.13 -21.79
CA LEU A 54 3.76 4.08 -20.97
C LEU A 54 3.52 3.56 -19.55
N ALA A 55 3.31 2.25 -19.39
CA ALA A 55 3.20 1.58 -18.10
C ALA A 55 4.57 1.39 -17.42
N GLY A 56 5.67 1.41 -18.18
CA GLY A 56 7.03 1.13 -17.72
C GLY A 56 7.32 -0.36 -17.55
N GLN A 57 6.63 -1.20 -18.31
CA GLN A 57 6.72 -2.66 -18.34
C GLN A 57 7.33 -3.14 -19.66
N ALA A 58 7.68 -4.43 -19.75
CA ALA A 58 8.05 -5.07 -21.01
C ALA A 58 6.80 -5.40 -21.86
N THR A 59 6.94 -5.42 -23.19
CA THR A 59 5.81 -5.74 -24.09
C THR A 59 5.21 -7.12 -23.79
N GLU A 60 6.05 -8.12 -23.48
CA GLU A 60 5.59 -9.46 -23.13
C GLU A 60 4.86 -9.51 -21.78
N GLU A 61 5.21 -8.64 -20.83
CA GLU A 61 4.47 -8.51 -19.57
C GLU A 61 3.06 -7.97 -19.84
N VAL A 62 2.92 -6.93 -20.68
CA VAL A 62 1.61 -6.40 -21.07
C VAL A 62 0.78 -7.44 -21.84
N LYS A 63 1.39 -8.18 -22.76
CA LYS A 63 0.72 -9.28 -23.48
C LYS A 63 0.21 -10.36 -22.52
N GLY A 64 1.04 -10.74 -21.54
CA GLY A 64 0.68 -11.66 -20.47
C GLY A 64 -0.51 -11.15 -19.67
N LEU A 65 -0.44 -9.90 -19.18
CA LEU A 65 -1.53 -9.27 -18.42
C LEU A 65 -2.85 -9.25 -19.20
N LEU A 66 -2.84 -8.84 -20.47
CA LEU A 66 -4.05 -8.80 -21.29
C LEU A 66 -4.64 -10.18 -21.61
N THR A 67 -3.83 -11.24 -21.47
CA THR A 67 -4.26 -12.63 -21.70
C THR A 67 -4.77 -13.28 -20.42
N GLU A 68 -4.09 -13.04 -19.31
CA GLU A 68 -4.27 -13.78 -18.05
C GLU A 68 -5.15 -13.03 -17.04
N ASP A 69 -5.14 -11.69 -17.09
CA ASP A 69 -5.88 -10.86 -16.14
C ASP A 69 -7.17 -10.31 -16.77
N PRO A 70 -8.35 -10.79 -16.34
CA PRO A 70 -9.61 -10.32 -16.88
C PRO A 70 -9.95 -8.89 -16.49
N ALA A 71 -9.21 -8.22 -15.60
CA ALA A 71 -9.38 -6.80 -15.30
C ALA A 71 -8.45 -5.89 -16.12
N ALA A 72 -7.36 -6.42 -16.71
CA ALA A 72 -6.43 -5.65 -17.53
C ALA A 72 -7.06 -5.24 -18.88
N ARG A 73 -6.91 -3.97 -19.25
CA ARG A 73 -7.48 -3.39 -20.47
C ARG A 73 -6.54 -2.36 -21.08
N LEU A 74 -6.70 -2.14 -22.39
CA LEU A 74 -6.09 -1.02 -23.11
C LEU A 74 -7.15 -0.01 -23.53
N THR A 75 -6.85 1.28 -23.37
CA THR A 75 -7.60 2.33 -24.07
C THR A 75 -7.30 2.29 -25.57
N ALA A 76 -8.12 2.98 -26.37
CA ALA A 76 -7.80 3.27 -27.77
C ALA A 76 -6.58 4.21 -27.94
N GLY A 77 -5.99 4.71 -26.84
CA GLY A 77 -4.79 5.55 -26.80
C GLY A 77 -3.57 4.83 -26.24
N ASP A 78 -3.54 3.50 -26.33
CA ASP A 78 -2.43 2.63 -25.92
C ASP A 78 -2.06 2.74 -24.43
N ARG A 79 -3.04 2.95 -23.54
CA ARG A 79 -2.76 2.96 -22.09
C ARG A 79 -3.35 1.75 -21.39
N LEU A 80 -2.48 1.06 -20.66
CA LEU A 80 -2.85 -0.02 -19.74
C LEU A 80 -3.56 0.55 -18.51
N TYR A 81 -4.69 -0.07 -18.19
CA TYR A 81 -5.44 0.19 -16.97
C TYR A 81 -6.08 -1.10 -16.45
N TYR A 82 -6.46 -1.09 -15.19
CA TYR A 82 -7.25 -2.14 -14.57
C TYR A 82 -8.66 -1.65 -14.26
N ALA A 83 -9.64 -2.52 -14.46
CA ALA A 83 -11.06 -2.31 -14.18
C ALA A 83 -11.51 -3.32 -13.12
N ASP A 84 -11.44 -2.91 -11.86
CA ASP A 84 -11.28 -3.83 -10.75
C ASP A 84 -12.57 -4.21 -10.06
N THR A 85 -12.77 -5.52 -9.94
CA THR A 85 -13.87 -6.10 -9.17
C THR A 85 -13.36 -6.51 -7.80
N PHE A 86 -14.05 -6.05 -6.75
CA PHE A 86 -13.75 -6.46 -5.39
C PHE A 86 -14.78 -7.48 -4.90
N GLU A 87 -14.35 -8.42 -4.05
CA GLU A 87 -15.29 -9.33 -3.38
C GLU A 87 -16.36 -8.50 -2.64
N GLY A 88 -17.58 -8.47 -3.20
CA GLY A 88 -18.77 -7.97 -2.53
C GLY A 88 -19.11 -8.85 -1.32
N SER A 89 -19.81 -8.31 -0.33
CA SER A 89 -20.02 -9.01 0.95
C SER A 89 -20.87 -10.28 0.80
N GLY A 90 -20.21 -11.45 0.74
CA GLY A 90 -20.83 -12.73 1.09
C GLY A 90 -21.11 -12.80 2.60
N GLU A 91 -21.96 -13.75 3.02
CA GLU A 91 -22.49 -13.92 4.39
C GLU A 91 -21.43 -13.98 5.53
N GLU A 92 -20.13 -14.13 5.21
CA GLU A 92 -19.03 -14.12 6.18
C GLU A 92 -18.51 -12.72 6.55
N ALA A 93 -18.98 -11.67 5.88
CA ALA A 93 -18.59 -10.29 6.15
C ALA A 93 -19.23 -9.78 7.45
N GLY A 94 -18.58 -10.02 8.59
CA GLY A 94 -19.00 -9.44 9.87
C GLY A 94 -19.30 -7.93 9.76
N ASN A 95 -20.33 -7.45 10.46
CA ASN A 95 -20.73 -6.04 10.43
C ASN A 95 -19.54 -5.13 10.77
N GLU A 96 -19.15 -4.24 9.84
CA GLU A 96 -18.15 -3.20 10.14
C GLU A 96 -18.74 -2.32 11.24
N PRO A 97 -18.06 -2.15 12.39
CA PRO A 97 -18.52 -1.23 13.41
C PRO A 97 -18.68 0.17 12.82
N VAL A 98 -19.72 0.89 13.25
CA VAL A 98 -19.94 2.28 12.82
C VAL A 98 -18.65 3.07 13.01
N ALA A 99 -18.14 3.63 11.91
CA ALA A 99 -16.92 4.42 11.90
C ALA A 99 -16.99 5.53 12.95
N ARG A 100 -15.95 5.65 13.78
CA ARG A 100 -15.82 6.80 14.69
C ARG A 100 -15.00 7.89 14.03
N ALA A 101 -15.41 9.13 14.24
CA ALA A 101 -14.67 10.30 13.78
C ALA A 101 -13.23 10.28 14.35
N SER A 102 -12.23 10.47 13.49
CA SER A 102 -10.83 10.67 13.85
C SER A 102 -10.49 12.15 14.07
N ALA A 103 -11.32 13.05 13.59
CA ALA A 103 -11.22 14.51 13.71
C ALA A 103 -12.61 15.14 13.90
N PRO A 104 -12.72 16.41 14.33
CA PRO A 104 -13.97 17.16 14.23
C PRO A 104 -14.59 17.01 12.83
N LEU A 105 -15.90 16.75 12.74
CA LEU A 105 -16.57 16.48 11.47
C LEU A 105 -16.45 17.64 10.47
N SER A 106 -16.37 18.88 10.95
CA SER A 106 -16.12 20.07 10.13
C SER A 106 -14.72 20.13 9.51
N GLN A 107 -13.78 19.31 9.96
CA GLN A 107 -12.42 19.21 9.42
C GLN A 107 -12.26 18.05 8.42
N THR A 108 -13.35 17.38 8.03
CA THR A 108 -13.30 16.18 7.17
C THR A 108 -12.65 16.44 5.81
N PHE A 109 -12.70 17.67 5.29
CA PHE A 109 -12.07 18.08 4.03
C PHE A 109 -10.81 18.92 4.26
N ARG A 110 -10.11 18.68 5.38
CA ARG A 110 -8.85 19.31 5.79
C ARG A 110 -7.87 18.30 6.39
N LEU A 111 -8.03 17.03 6.07
CA LEU A 111 -7.24 15.95 6.66
C LEU A 111 -6.02 15.70 5.80
N HIS A 112 -4.86 15.56 6.43
CA HIS A 112 -3.59 15.31 5.78
C HIS A 112 -2.83 14.25 6.58
N SER A 113 -2.38 13.18 5.93
CA SER A 113 -1.59 12.14 6.60
C SER A 113 -0.14 12.60 6.80
N ARG A 114 0.34 13.45 5.88
CA ARG A 114 1.71 13.95 5.86
C ARG A 114 1.79 15.34 5.24
N PRO A 115 1.32 16.39 5.96
CA PRO A 115 1.43 17.78 5.49
C PRO A 115 2.84 18.13 5.04
N GLY A 116 2.95 18.79 3.88
CA GLY A 116 4.22 19.22 3.31
C GLY A 116 4.96 18.12 2.52
N SER A 117 4.36 16.95 2.33
CA SER A 117 4.86 16.02 1.32
C SER A 117 4.76 16.64 -0.08
N ARG A 118 5.68 16.24 -0.95
CA ARG A 118 5.63 16.63 -2.37
C ARG A 118 5.01 15.54 -3.26
N ARG A 119 4.38 14.56 -2.64
CA ARG A 119 3.60 13.49 -3.29
C ARG A 119 2.23 13.49 -2.66
N THR A 120 1.20 13.53 -3.49
CA THR A 120 -0.17 13.67 -3.01
C THR A 120 -1.05 12.57 -3.58
N ILE A 121 -1.88 11.97 -2.73
CA ILE A 121 -3.05 11.20 -3.14
C ILE A 121 -4.24 11.98 -2.59
N TYR A 122 -4.96 12.67 -3.48
CA TYR A 122 -6.14 13.44 -3.11
C TYR A 122 -7.38 12.55 -3.19
N LEU A 123 -8.12 12.47 -2.08
CA LEU A 123 -9.38 11.73 -2.00
C LEU A 123 -10.56 12.69 -2.10
N ASP A 124 -11.16 12.73 -3.29
CA ASP A 124 -12.28 13.60 -3.57
C ASP A 124 -13.61 12.88 -3.40
N PHE A 125 -14.34 13.28 -2.36
CA PHE A 125 -15.70 12.82 -2.11
C PHE A 125 -16.76 13.85 -2.53
N ASN A 126 -16.36 15.07 -2.91
CA ASN A 126 -17.28 16.20 -3.12
C ASN A 126 -18.01 16.11 -4.45
N GLY A 127 -17.44 15.38 -5.40
CA GLY A 127 -17.87 15.35 -6.79
C GLY A 127 -16.99 16.25 -7.64
N GLU A 128 -16.84 15.89 -8.92
CA GLU A 128 -15.86 16.50 -9.82
C GLU A 128 -16.37 16.51 -11.25
N GLN A 129 -15.98 17.53 -12.02
CA GLN A 129 -16.12 17.52 -13.46
C GLN A 129 -14.79 17.16 -14.10
N VAL A 130 -14.62 15.88 -14.46
CA VAL A 130 -13.39 15.38 -15.06
C VAL A 130 -13.42 15.61 -16.57
N CYS A 131 -12.85 16.73 -17.00
CA CYS A 131 -12.72 17.12 -18.40
C CYS A 131 -11.31 16.91 -18.95
N ASP A 132 -11.20 16.82 -20.28
CA ASP A 132 -9.93 16.77 -21.02
C ASP A 132 -8.92 15.74 -20.48
N SER A 133 -9.47 14.67 -19.91
CA SER A 133 -8.72 13.55 -19.37
C SER A 133 -8.58 12.46 -20.43
N GLU A 134 -7.68 11.51 -20.16
CA GLU A 134 -7.58 10.28 -20.93
C GLU A 134 -8.91 9.49 -20.89
N TRP A 135 -9.59 9.45 -19.75
CA TRP A 135 -10.89 8.77 -19.60
C TRP A 135 -11.96 9.36 -20.51
N SER A 136 -11.94 10.68 -20.70
CA SER A 136 -12.97 11.39 -21.47
C SER A 136 -12.61 11.58 -22.94
N ASP A 137 -11.56 10.89 -23.42
CA ASP A 137 -11.25 10.90 -24.85
C ASP A 137 -12.35 10.23 -25.68
N GLY A 138 -12.59 10.74 -26.87
CA GLY A 138 -13.72 10.30 -27.72
C GLY A 138 -15.11 10.83 -27.31
N LEU A 139 -15.32 11.33 -26.09
CA LEU A 139 -16.62 11.89 -25.67
C LEU A 139 -16.91 13.27 -26.29
N ARG A 140 -18.20 13.64 -26.35
CA ARG A 140 -18.69 14.97 -26.80
C ARG A 140 -19.85 15.44 -25.90
N PRO A 141 -19.64 16.39 -24.96
CA PRO A 141 -18.37 17.03 -24.59
C PRO A 141 -17.37 16.06 -23.96
N ARG A 142 -16.07 16.39 -23.96
CA ARG A 142 -14.98 15.57 -23.38
C ARG A 142 -14.93 15.62 -21.85
N CYS A 143 -16.05 15.34 -21.19
CA CYS A 143 -16.17 15.47 -19.75
C CYS A 143 -17.07 14.39 -19.14
N TYR A 144 -16.73 13.98 -17.93
CA TYR A 144 -17.63 13.28 -17.02
C TYR A 144 -18.11 14.22 -15.92
N ASP A 145 -19.38 14.10 -15.55
CA ASP A 145 -19.94 14.73 -14.35
C ASP A 145 -20.10 13.67 -13.25
N ALA A 146 -19.21 13.72 -12.28
CA ALA A 146 -19.12 12.75 -11.21
C ALA A 146 -19.77 13.31 -9.95
N ALA A 147 -20.96 12.79 -9.62
CA ALA A 147 -21.63 13.15 -8.37
C ALA A 147 -20.79 12.73 -7.15
N GLY A 148 -20.74 13.58 -6.13
CA GLY A 148 -20.06 13.28 -4.88
C GLY A 148 -20.60 12.04 -4.16
N PHE A 149 -19.82 11.54 -3.21
CA PHE A 149 -20.22 10.45 -2.34
C PHE A 149 -21.48 10.81 -1.56
N ASP A 150 -22.47 9.92 -1.61
CA ASP A 150 -23.73 10.08 -0.92
C ASP A 150 -24.41 8.71 -0.75
N THR A 151 -24.88 8.48 0.46
CA THR A 151 -25.45 7.23 0.99
C THR A 151 -26.90 7.40 1.45
N ASP A 152 -27.40 8.63 1.58
CA ASP A 152 -28.72 8.90 2.14
C ASP A 152 -29.60 9.84 1.29
N GLY A 153 -29.09 10.31 0.15
CA GLY A 153 -29.79 11.15 -0.81
C GLY A 153 -29.92 12.62 -0.40
N ARG A 154 -29.24 13.05 0.68
CA ARG A 154 -29.38 14.42 1.20
C ARG A 154 -28.40 15.39 0.53
N SER A 155 -28.75 16.67 0.60
CA SER A 155 -27.82 17.74 0.19
C SER A 155 -26.72 17.90 1.24
N GLY A 156 -25.47 17.83 0.79
CA GLY A 156 -24.30 17.84 1.66
C GLY A 156 -24.11 16.53 2.43
N PHE A 157 -23.04 16.47 3.23
CA PHE A 157 -22.68 15.25 3.94
C PHE A 157 -23.35 15.15 5.32
N SER A 158 -24.00 14.03 5.57
CA SER A 158 -24.45 13.62 6.89
C SER A 158 -23.28 13.34 7.83
N ALA A 159 -23.54 13.34 9.14
CA ALA A 159 -22.54 12.91 10.13
C ALA A 159 -22.11 11.45 9.95
N GLY A 160 -22.94 10.60 9.32
CA GLY A 160 -22.59 9.23 8.95
C GLY A 160 -21.50 9.22 7.87
N GLU A 161 -21.72 9.97 6.80
CA GLU A 161 -20.79 10.07 5.67
C GLU A 161 -19.49 10.74 6.06
N LEU A 162 -19.52 11.82 6.84
CA LEU A 162 -18.30 12.46 7.32
C LEU A 162 -17.42 11.49 8.15
N ARG A 163 -18.05 10.58 8.91
CA ARG A 163 -17.31 9.52 9.62
C ARG A 163 -16.81 8.42 8.68
N ALA A 164 -17.58 8.08 7.65
CA ALA A 164 -17.14 7.13 6.62
C ALA A 164 -15.92 7.68 5.86
N ILE A 165 -15.96 8.93 5.41
CA ILE A 165 -14.85 9.63 4.73
C ILE A 165 -13.60 9.64 5.60
N GLN A 166 -13.72 10.05 6.87
CA GLN A 166 -12.59 10.04 7.81
C GLN A 166 -12.01 8.64 8.01
N SER A 167 -12.84 7.60 8.04
CA SER A 167 -12.40 6.21 8.18
C SER A 167 -11.67 5.71 6.93
N THR A 168 -12.23 5.95 5.74
CA THR A 168 -11.60 5.65 4.45
C THR A 168 -10.23 6.34 4.32
N TRP A 169 -10.18 7.65 4.59
CA TRP A 169 -8.95 8.43 4.57
C TRP A 169 -7.88 7.85 5.50
N ARG A 170 -8.24 7.50 6.73
CA ARG A 170 -7.29 6.94 7.70
C ARG A 170 -6.69 5.60 7.23
N ARG A 171 -7.52 4.73 6.65
CA ARG A 171 -7.09 3.38 6.25
C ARG A 171 -6.12 3.49 5.07
N THR A 172 -6.48 4.29 4.07
CA THR A 172 -5.59 4.66 2.96
C THR A 172 -4.29 5.29 3.48
N ALA A 173 -4.38 6.20 4.46
CA ALA A 173 -3.21 6.84 5.06
C ALA A 173 -2.31 5.87 5.84
N GLU A 174 -2.86 4.78 6.39
CA GLU A 174 -2.11 3.72 7.07
C GLU A 174 -1.33 2.89 6.04
N ASP A 175 -1.96 2.47 4.95
CA ASP A 175 -1.32 1.71 3.87
C ASP A 175 -0.13 2.47 3.26
N TYR A 176 -0.23 3.80 3.12
CA TYR A 176 0.85 4.65 2.61
C TYR A 176 1.80 5.23 3.68
N ALA A 177 1.64 4.87 4.96
CA ALA A 177 2.48 5.37 6.06
C ALA A 177 4.00 5.17 5.88
N PRO A 178 4.50 4.11 5.21
CA PRO A 178 5.92 3.93 4.90
C PRO A 178 6.51 5.00 3.97
N PHE A 179 5.66 5.69 3.21
CA PHE A 179 6.06 6.57 2.13
C PHE A 179 5.98 8.05 2.50
N GLN A 180 6.79 8.85 1.83
CA GLN A 180 6.72 10.29 1.82
C GLN A 180 5.59 10.71 0.86
N VAL A 181 4.36 10.34 1.21
CA VAL A 181 3.12 10.64 0.47
C VAL A 181 2.12 11.24 1.45
N ASP A 182 1.47 12.32 1.01
CA ASP A 182 0.35 12.93 1.72
C ASP A 182 -0.96 12.40 1.13
N VAL A 183 -1.66 11.59 1.90
CA VAL A 183 -3.03 11.20 1.61
C VAL A 183 -3.91 12.28 2.22
N THR A 184 -4.70 12.97 1.40
CA THR A 184 -5.46 14.14 1.84
C THR A 184 -6.90 14.13 1.34
N THR A 185 -7.80 14.71 2.13
CA THR A 185 -9.18 15.03 1.72
C THR A 185 -9.36 16.53 1.47
N GLU A 186 -8.33 17.34 1.69
CA GLU A 186 -8.29 18.75 1.31
C GLU A 186 -7.96 18.86 -0.17
N LEU A 187 -8.80 19.57 -0.93
CA LEU A 187 -8.53 19.87 -2.34
C LEU A 187 -7.16 20.57 -2.44
N PRO A 188 -6.16 19.93 -3.05
CA PRO A 188 -4.86 20.55 -3.18
C PRO A 188 -4.84 21.57 -4.33
N ASP A 189 -3.89 22.49 -4.30
CA ASP A 189 -3.64 23.38 -5.45
C ASP A 189 -3.32 22.54 -6.71
N ALA A 190 -3.73 22.99 -7.90
CA ALA A 190 -3.57 22.23 -9.15
C ALA A 190 -2.11 21.80 -9.45
N GLY A 191 -1.13 22.62 -9.05
CA GLY A 191 0.30 22.32 -9.19
C GLY A 191 0.81 21.22 -8.24
N ALA A 192 0.01 20.80 -7.26
CA ALA A 192 0.35 19.68 -6.37
C ALA A 192 -0.08 18.33 -6.95
N LEU A 193 -0.94 18.32 -7.97
CA LEU A 193 -1.39 17.10 -8.66
C LEU A 193 -0.81 16.96 -10.06
N THR A 194 -0.43 18.04 -10.73
CA THR A 194 0.23 18.01 -12.05
C THR A 194 1.75 17.99 -11.91
N ARG A 195 2.46 17.47 -12.92
CA ARG A 195 3.93 17.51 -12.98
C ARG A 195 4.37 18.25 -14.24
N SER A 196 5.11 19.33 -14.09
CA SER A 196 5.59 20.14 -15.22
C SER A 196 6.78 19.53 -15.97
N GLY A 197 7.55 18.66 -15.32
CA GLY A 197 8.70 17.97 -15.94
C GLY A 197 9.50 17.13 -14.94
N SER A 198 10.65 16.60 -15.36
CA SER A 198 11.47 15.71 -14.52
C SER A 198 12.06 16.42 -13.28
N ALA A 199 12.38 17.71 -13.39
CA ALA A 199 12.86 18.55 -12.28
C ALA A 199 11.76 18.89 -11.26
N ASP A 200 10.49 18.81 -11.68
CA ASP A 200 9.35 19.02 -10.81
C ASP A 200 9.19 17.82 -9.89
N ALA A 201 9.34 18.10 -8.61
CA ALA A 201 9.27 17.13 -7.55
C ALA A 201 7.99 17.32 -6.74
N THR A 202 6.97 18.04 -7.20
CA THR A 202 5.65 18.12 -6.55
C THR A 202 4.59 17.64 -7.53
N TYR A 203 3.90 16.56 -7.18
CA TYR A 203 2.86 15.98 -8.02
C TYR A 203 2.06 14.92 -7.26
N GLY A 204 0.98 14.44 -7.85
CA GLY A 204 0.13 13.44 -7.22
C GLY A 204 -0.89 12.85 -8.17
N VAL A 205 -1.87 12.17 -7.59
CA VAL A 205 -3.05 11.61 -8.27
C VAL A 205 -4.33 12.01 -7.55
N HIS A 206 -5.44 11.95 -8.29
CA HIS A 206 -6.77 12.37 -7.86
C HIS A 206 -7.69 11.16 -7.86
N ALA A 207 -8.04 10.68 -6.68
CA ALA A 207 -9.09 9.68 -6.51
C ALA A 207 -10.44 10.41 -6.58
N VAL A 208 -11.25 10.13 -7.59
CA VAL A 208 -12.64 10.61 -7.65
C VAL A 208 -13.53 9.51 -7.08
N ILE A 209 -14.00 9.71 -5.85
CA ILE A 209 -14.87 8.77 -5.14
C ILE A 209 -16.32 9.17 -5.39
N THR A 210 -16.98 8.48 -6.31
CA THR A 210 -18.27 8.89 -6.85
C THR A 210 -19.36 7.82 -6.70
N ARG A 211 -20.59 8.25 -6.44
CA ARG A 211 -21.78 7.37 -6.49
C ARG A 211 -22.35 7.19 -7.90
N SER A 212 -21.74 7.78 -8.91
CA SER A 212 -22.28 7.81 -10.28
C SER A 212 -22.16 6.44 -10.95
N THR A 213 -23.28 5.73 -11.07
CA THR A 213 -23.35 4.47 -11.82
C THR A 213 -23.19 4.67 -13.32
N THR A 214 -23.54 5.86 -13.84
CA THR A 214 -23.30 6.23 -15.24
C THR A 214 -21.81 6.29 -15.53
N VAL A 215 -21.04 7.01 -14.70
CA VAL A 215 -19.58 7.08 -14.85
C VAL A 215 -18.97 5.69 -14.67
N ARG A 216 -19.37 4.92 -13.65
CA ARG A 216 -18.93 3.53 -13.46
C ARG A 216 -19.11 2.68 -14.72
N ASN A 217 -20.30 2.71 -15.32
CA ASN A 217 -20.58 1.92 -16.52
C ASN A 217 -19.70 2.34 -17.70
N GLN A 218 -19.40 3.64 -17.83
CA GLN A 218 -18.67 4.19 -18.96
C GLN A 218 -17.16 3.98 -18.83
N VAL A 219 -16.58 4.18 -17.64
CA VAL A 219 -15.13 4.07 -17.42
C VAL A 219 -14.68 2.68 -17.01
N CYS A 220 -15.58 1.87 -16.44
CA CYS A 220 -15.23 0.58 -15.86
C CYS A 220 -16.08 -0.61 -16.36
N GLY A 221 -16.87 -0.42 -17.41
CA GLY A 221 -17.51 -1.52 -18.13
C GLY A 221 -18.76 -2.14 -17.48
N GLY A 222 -19.16 -1.72 -16.27
CA GLY A 222 -20.46 -2.12 -15.71
C GLY A 222 -20.54 -2.27 -14.19
N PRO A 223 -21.63 -2.87 -13.68
CA PRO A 223 -21.77 -3.26 -12.28
C PRO A 223 -20.70 -4.26 -11.83
N GLY A 224 -20.32 -4.22 -10.55
CA GLY A 224 -19.28 -5.06 -9.96
C GLY A 224 -17.90 -4.43 -9.94
N CYS A 225 -17.63 -3.43 -10.79
CA CYS A 225 -16.36 -2.70 -10.76
C CYS A 225 -16.32 -1.65 -9.63
N ALA A 226 -15.47 -1.88 -8.64
CA ALA A 226 -15.28 -1.00 -7.51
C ALA A 226 -14.23 0.09 -7.74
N GLY A 227 -13.29 -0.10 -8.66
CA GLY A 227 -12.23 0.88 -8.95
C GLY A 227 -11.65 0.73 -10.35
N VAL A 228 -11.02 1.79 -10.85
CA VAL A 228 -10.33 1.77 -12.15
C VAL A 228 -9.20 2.80 -12.17
N ALA A 229 -8.00 2.35 -12.55
CA ALA A 229 -6.80 3.17 -12.58
C ALA A 229 -5.88 2.82 -13.75
N PHE A 230 -5.25 3.86 -14.31
CA PHE A 230 -4.15 3.67 -15.24
C PHE A 230 -2.87 3.21 -14.54
N VAL A 231 -2.14 2.33 -15.21
CA VAL A 231 -0.90 1.78 -14.66
C VAL A 231 0.28 2.74 -14.86
N GLY A 232 1.04 2.96 -13.79
CA GLY A 232 2.35 3.61 -13.85
C GLY A 232 2.34 5.11 -14.15
N VAL A 233 1.20 5.80 -14.05
CA VAL A 233 1.06 7.22 -14.44
C VAL A 233 1.65 8.22 -13.44
N PHE A 234 1.78 7.84 -12.17
CA PHE A 234 2.09 8.75 -11.06
C PHE A 234 3.33 9.64 -11.27
N PRO A 235 4.49 9.13 -11.76
CA PRO A 235 5.67 9.95 -11.92
C PRO A 235 5.69 10.71 -13.26
N TYR A 236 4.86 10.43 -14.25
CA TYR A 236 5.10 10.97 -15.60
C TYR A 236 4.35 12.27 -15.88
N ALA A 237 5.09 13.30 -16.31
CA ALA A 237 4.50 14.58 -16.73
C ALA A 237 3.62 14.42 -17.98
N ALA A 238 4.03 13.54 -18.91
CA ALA A 238 3.25 13.18 -20.09
C ALA A 238 1.94 12.42 -19.78
N ALA A 239 1.70 12.07 -18.51
CA ALA A 239 0.48 11.43 -18.06
C ALA A 239 -0.39 12.35 -17.19
N ASN A 240 -0.19 13.68 -17.23
CA ASN A 240 -0.99 14.63 -16.44
C ASN A 240 -2.51 14.51 -16.67
N ASN A 241 -2.94 14.16 -17.89
CA ASN A 241 -4.34 13.93 -18.24
C ASN A 241 -4.87 12.55 -17.80
N ALA A 242 -4.02 11.67 -17.26
CA ALA A 242 -4.35 10.30 -16.84
C ALA A 242 -4.22 10.08 -15.32
N ARG A 243 -4.19 11.16 -14.51
CA ARG A 243 -3.94 11.11 -13.05
C ARG A 243 -5.18 10.92 -12.19
N VAL A 244 -6.35 10.92 -12.83
CA VAL A 244 -7.60 10.58 -12.17
C VAL A 244 -7.71 9.06 -12.15
N PHE A 245 -8.03 8.50 -10.98
CA PHE A 245 -8.55 7.14 -10.88
C PHE A 245 -9.90 7.19 -10.16
N TRP A 246 -10.75 6.21 -10.43
CA TRP A 246 -12.12 6.22 -9.94
C TRP A 246 -12.34 5.17 -8.87
N VAL A 247 -13.15 5.51 -7.89
CA VAL A 247 -13.62 4.57 -6.87
C VAL A 247 -15.14 4.66 -6.80
N PHE A 248 -15.80 3.51 -6.77
CA PHE A 248 -17.25 3.37 -6.79
C PHE A 248 -17.74 2.72 -5.49
N PRO A 249 -17.95 3.51 -4.41
CA PRO A 249 -18.33 3.01 -3.10
C PRO A 249 -19.53 2.05 -3.06
N ARG A 250 -20.48 2.21 -3.98
CA ARG A 250 -21.69 1.36 -4.02
C ARG A 250 -21.38 -0.09 -4.37
N GLU A 251 -20.32 -0.36 -5.12
CA GLU A 251 -19.91 -1.75 -5.42
C GLU A 251 -19.31 -2.46 -4.20
N VAL A 252 -18.95 -1.70 -3.16
CA VAL A 252 -18.41 -2.22 -1.89
C VAL A 252 -19.29 -1.82 -0.70
N ASP A 253 -20.61 -1.73 -0.92
CA ASP A 253 -21.63 -1.44 0.09
C ASP A 253 -21.40 -0.15 0.91
N ASN A 254 -20.67 0.82 0.35
CA ASN A 254 -20.21 2.03 1.02
C ASN A 254 -19.44 1.75 2.33
N ARG A 255 -18.78 0.59 2.42
CA ARG A 255 -18.04 0.17 3.62
C ARG A 255 -16.69 0.88 3.68
N PRO A 256 -16.39 1.68 4.72
CA PRO A 256 -15.13 2.42 4.79
C PRO A 256 -13.88 1.54 4.78
N GLN A 257 -13.95 0.32 5.29
CA GLN A 257 -12.85 -0.64 5.16
C GLN A 257 -12.53 -0.94 3.69
N GLN A 258 -13.54 -1.30 2.91
CA GLN A 258 -13.37 -1.67 1.52
C GLN A 258 -13.06 -0.44 0.66
N MET A 259 -13.73 0.69 0.88
CA MET A 259 -13.38 1.94 0.20
C MET A 259 -11.91 2.31 0.40
N GLY A 260 -11.38 2.15 1.63
CA GLY A 260 -9.97 2.42 1.91
C GLY A 260 -9.02 1.48 1.15
N LEU A 261 -9.38 0.19 1.08
CA LEU A 261 -8.61 -0.80 0.34
C LEU A 261 -8.63 -0.53 -1.17
N VAL A 262 -9.79 -0.25 -1.76
CA VAL A 262 -9.92 0.08 -3.18
C VAL A 262 -9.10 1.33 -3.51
N VAL A 263 -9.22 2.40 -2.73
CA VAL A 263 -8.40 3.61 -2.92
C VAL A 263 -6.90 3.27 -2.88
N ALA A 264 -6.47 2.44 -1.93
CA ALA A 264 -5.07 2.06 -1.81
C ALA A 264 -4.57 1.24 -3.01
N HIS A 265 -5.40 0.30 -3.48
CA HIS A 265 -5.20 -0.56 -4.63
C HIS A 265 -5.10 0.23 -5.95
N GLU A 266 -6.09 1.09 -6.23
CA GLU A 266 -6.10 1.93 -7.43
C GLU A 266 -4.91 2.88 -7.47
N ALA A 267 -4.57 3.52 -6.34
CA ALA A 267 -3.37 4.32 -6.24
C ALA A 267 -2.10 3.47 -6.45
N GLY A 268 -2.11 2.19 -6.05
CA GLY A 268 -1.06 1.21 -6.30
C GLY A 268 -0.82 0.97 -7.79
N HIS A 269 -1.88 0.83 -8.60
CA HIS A 269 -1.74 0.76 -10.06
C HIS A 269 -1.08 2.01 -10.64
N THR A 270 -1.47 3.21 -10.18
CA THR A 270 -0.80 4.44 -10.64
C THR A 270 0.71 4.45 -10.31
N LEU A 271 1.10 3.70 -9.28
CA LEU A 271 2.47 3.48 -8.84
C LEU A 271 3.11 2.21 -9.43
N GLY A 272 2.51 1.66 -10.49
CA GLY A 272 3.09 0.60 -11.33
C GLY A 272 2.86 -0.81 -10.83
N LEU A 273 1.98 -1.03 -9.85
CA LEU A 273 1.69 -2.36 -9.32
C LEU A 273 0.70 -3.12 -10.20
N SER A 274 0.92 -4.42 -10.34
CA SER A 274 0.02 -5.40 -10.94
C SER A 274 -0.76 -6.15 -9.84
N HIS A 275 -1.74 -6.98 -10.20
CA HIS A 275 -2.50 -7.73 -9.19
C HIS A 275 -1.70 -8.82 -8.49
N ASP A 276 -1.91 -8.95 -7.19
CA ASP A 276 -1.48 -10.10 -6.39
C ASP A 276 -2.49 -11.25 -6.59
N GLY A 277 -2.26 -12.08 -7.60
CA GLY A 277 -3.08 -13.23 -7.96
C GLY A 277 -2.60 -14.59 -7.42
N LYS A 278 -3.44 -15.63 -7.57
CA LYS A 278 -3.11 -16.99 -7.12
C LYS A 278 -3.63 -18.07 -8.05
N ASN A 279 -2.78 -19.04 -8.40
CA ASN A 279 -3.14 -20.24 -9.17
C ASN A 279 -3.88 -19.94 -10.50
N GLY A 280 -3.57 -18.81 -11.14
CA GLY A 280 -4.21 -18.35 -12.38
C GLY A 280 -5.36 -17.36 -12.17
N ASP A 281 -5.83 -17.16 -10.94
CA ASP A 281 -6.78 -16.08 -10.63
C ASP A 281 -6.04 -14.75 -10.50
N ALA A 282 -6.60 -13.67 -11.06
CA ALA A 282 -6.02 -12.33 -10.98
C ALA A 282 -5.92 -11.81 -9.54
N TYR A 283 -6.90 -12.13 -8.68
CA TYR A 283 -6.90 -11.67 -7.29
C TYR A 283 -6.73 -12.82 -6.30
N TYR A 284 -5.86 -12.61 -5.33
CA TYR A 284 -5.79 -13.45 -4.16
C TYR A 284 -6.57 -12.86 -2.98
N SER A 285 -7.55 -13.60 -2.46
CA SER A 285 -8.33 -13.18 -1.29
C SER A 285 -7.66 -13.39 0.06
N GLY A 286 -6.39 -13.81 0.05
CA GLY A 286 -5.58 -14.00 1.25
C GLY A 286 -5.86 -15.30 1.99
N HIS A 287 -5.34 -15.41 3.21
CA HIS A 287 -5.55 -16.54 4.09
C HIS A 287 -5.45 -16.13 5.57
N GLY A 288 -6.15 -16.87 6.42
CA GLY A 288 -6.24 -16.54 7.84
C GLY A 288 -6.80 -15.13 8.07
N ILE A 289 -6.01 -14.24 8.66
CA ILE A 289 -6.40 -12.82 8.81
C ILE A 289 -5.76 -11.89 7.79
N TRP A 290 -4.89 -12.40 6.91
CA TRP A 290 -4.02 -11.61 6.05
C TRP A 290 -4.42 -11.69 4.58
N ALA A 291 -4.35 -10.57 3.86
CA ALA A 291 -4.46 -10.51 2.40
C ALA A 291 -3.50 -9.45 1.81
N PRO A 292 -3.06 -9.63 0.55
CA PRO A 292 -2.35 -8.59 -0.18
C PRO A 292 -3.26 -7.41 -0.53
N ILE A 293 -2.73 -6.18 -0.55
CA ILE A 293 -3.48 -4.98 -0.97
C ILE A 293 -3.83 -5.04 -2.47
N MET A 294 -2.90 -5.52 -3.31
CA MET A 294 -3.14 -5.71 -4.75
C MET A 294 -3.94 -6.98 -5.08
N GLY A 295 -4.47 -7.68 -4.06
CA GLY A 295 -5.48 -8.73 -4.24
C GLY A 295 -6.89 -8.17 -4.06
N SER A 296 -7.81 -9.01 -3.60
CA SER A 296 -9.20 -8.62 -3.35
C SER A 296 -9.73 -9.32 -2.12
N SER A 297 -9.96 -8.60 -1.01
CA SER A 297 -10.27 -9.24 0.27
C SER A 297 -10.98 -8.34 1.27
N MET A 298 -11.76 -8.97 2.17
CA MET A 298 -12.30 -8.35 3.38
C MET A 298 -11.52 -8.65 4.65
N ARG A 299 -10.36 -9.30 4.54
CA ARG A 299 -9.57 -9.70 5.69
C ARG A 299 -9.09 -8.49 6.50
N PRO A 300 -8.94 -8.65 7.83
CA PRO A 300 -8.72 -7.51 8.71
C PRO A 300 -7.27 -6.99 8.74
N LEU A 301 -6.31 -7.75 8.21
CA LEU A 301 -4.94 -7.32 7.97
C LEU A 301 -4.68 -7.38 6.46
N THR A 302 -4.64 -6.22 5.83
CA THR A 302 -4.18 -6.06 4.44
C THR A 302 -2.79 -5.46 4.46
N GLN A 303 -1.89 -5.92 3.60
CA GLN A 303 -0.52 -5.38 3.53
C GLN A 303 -0.01 -5.40 2.10
N TRP A 304 0.99 -4.56 1.81
CA TRP A 304 1.80 -4.71 0.60
C TRP A 304 2.49 -6.08 0.58
N SER A 305 2.66 -6.63 -0.61
CA SER A 305 3.06 -8.01 -0.87
C SER A 305 4.39 -8.09 -1.64
N ARG A 306 4.90 -9.32 -1.68
CA ARG A 306 5.93 -9.73 -2.64
C ARG A 306 5.75 -11.15 -3.17
N GLY A 307 4.49 -11.61 -3.20
CA GLY A 307 4.14 -12.95 -3.67
C GLY A 307 4.71 -14.10 -2.83
N GLU A 308 4.81 -13.95 -1.49
CA GLU A 308 5.39 -15.01 -0.63
C GLU A 308 4.45 -16.20 -0.38
N TYR A 309 3.18 -16.07 -0.75
CA TYR A 309 2.17 -17.10 -0.57
C TYR A 309 2.27 -18.19 -1.63
N THR A 310 1.87 -19.42 -1.26
CA THR A 310 1.88 -20.55 -2.21
C THR A 310 0.93 -20.27 -3.38
N GLY A 311 1.45 -20.45 -4.59
CA GLY A 311 0.66 -20.27 -5.82
C GLY A 311 0.56 -18.82 -6.30
N ALA A 312 1.30 -17.88 -5.71
CA ALA A 312 1.35 -16.50 -6.20
C ALA A 312 1.71 -16.45 -7.69
N THR A 313 0.87 -15.78 -8.49
CA THR A 313 1.07 -15.55 -9.93
C THR A 313 1.96 -14.33 -10.18
N GLU A 314 1.90 -13.35 -9.27
CA GLU A 314 2.76 -12.16 -9.26
C GLU A 314 3.76 -12.21 -8.07
N ARG A 315 4.97 -11.70 -8.27
CA ARG A 315 6.07 -11.63 -7.29
C ARG A 315 6.77 -10.27 -7.25
N GLU A 316 6.15 -9.23 -7.78
CA GLU A 316 6.53 -7.83 -7.65
C GLU A 316 6.94 -7.52 -6.20
N ASN A 317 8.02 -6.77 -6.01
CA ASN A 317 8.30 -6.21 -4.70
C ASN A 317 7.59 -4.86 -4.62
N ASP A 318 6.33 -4.86 -4.18
CA ASP A 318 5.46 -3.68 -4.19
C ASP A 318 6.16 -2.42 -3.66
N LEU A 319 6.83 -2.55 -2.52
CA LEU A 319 7.51 -1.42 -1.88
C LEU A 319 8.66 -0.86 -2.73
N SER A 320 9.32 -1.71 -3.52
CA SER A 320 10.37 -1.29 -4.44
C SER A 320 9.81 -0.71 -5.74
N VAL A 321 8.74 -1.30 -6.27
CA VAL A 321 8.04 -0.81 -7.47
C VAL A 321 7.47 0.58 -7.21
N MET A 322 6.66 0.77 -6.16
CA MET A 322 6.11 2.08 -5.82
C MET A 322 7.19 3.18 -5.67
N ARG A 323 8.37 2.82 -5.16
CA ARG A 323 9.51 3.75 -5.08
C ARG A 323 10.09 4.12 -6.44
N ALA A 324 10.19 3.16 -7.35
CA ALA A 324 10.61 3.41 -8.72
C ALA A 324 9.59 4.34 -9.42
N TYR A 325 8.31 4.21 -9.11
CA TYR A 325 7.22 5.04 -9.63
C TYR A 325 6.93 6.32 -8.83
N GLY A 326 7.88 6.75 -8.00
CA GLY A 326 7.85 8.11 -7.46
C GLY A 326 7.18 8.26 -6.09
N ALA A 327 6.90 7.17 -5.36
CA ALA A 327 6.59 7.21 -3.93
C ALA A 327 7.85 6.92 -3.08
N PRO A 328 8.70 7.92 -2.77
CA PRO A 328 9.89 7.68 -1.97
C PRO A 328 9.52 7.28 -0.55
N TYR A 329 10.39 6.52 0.12
CA TYR A 329 10.23 6.25 1.56
C TYR A 329 10.28 7.54 2.36
N ARG A 330 9.51 7.53 3.44
CA ARG A 330 9.59 8.51 4.51
C ARG A 330 10.92 8.40 5.27
N ALA A 331 11.38 9.52 5.83
CA ALA A 331 12.52 9.52 6.74
C ALA A 331 12.16 8.86 8.08
N ASP A 332 13.09 8.08 8.63
CA ASP A 332 12.97 7.46 9.95
C ASP A 332 12.73 8.52 11.05
N ASP A 333 11.76 8.26 11.93
CA ASP A 333 11.38 9.16 13.03
C ASP A 333 12.04 8.78 14.37
N HIS A 334 12.53 7.56 14.53
CA HIS A 334 13.10 7.07 15.79
C HIS A 334 14.32 6.18 15.58
N ALA A 335 15.46 6.59 16.14
CA ALA A 335 16.69 5.83 15.98
C ALA A 335 16.65 4.42 16.60
N TYR A 336 17.21 3.45 15.89
CA TYR A 336 17.45 2.07 16.36
C TYR A 336 18.55 1.93 17.44
N ARG A 337 19.34 2.97 17.69
CA ARG A 337 20.48 2.94 18.64
C ARG A 337 20.08 3.43 20.03
N LEU A 338 20.48 2.69 21.07
CA LEU A 338 20.25 3.08 22.47
C LEU A 338 20.78 4.49 22.80
N SER A 339 21.92 4.89 22.23
CA SER A 339 22.53 6.21 22.46
C SER A 339 21.72 7.37 21.90
N ARG A 340 20.83 7.12 20.93
CA ARG A 340 19.94 8.09 20.30
C ARG A 340 18.46 7.82 20.58
N ALA A 341 18.18 6.94 21.55
CA ALA A 341 16.82 6.52 21.86
C ALA A 341 15.92 7.71 22.25
N THR A 342 14.72 7.76 21.69
CA THR A 342 13.74 8.81 21.99
C THR A 342 13.25 8.69 23.43
N VAL A 343 13.21 9.81 24.16
CA VAL A 343 12.79 9.79 25.57
C VAL A 343 11.28 9.67 25.70
N LEU A 344 10.83 8.62 26.39
CA LEU A 344 9.43 8.50 26.83
C LEU A 344 9.24 9.17 28.18
N ARG A 345 8.14 9.92 28.30
CA ARG A 345 7.64 10.46 29.57
C ARG A 345 6.47 9.62 30.05
N ALA A 346 6.38 9.36 31.35
CA ALA A 346 5.35 8.50 31.91
C ALA A 346 3.96 9.07 31.60
N GLY A 347 3.05 8.20 31.14
CA GLY A 347 1.67 8.57 30.78
C GLY A 347 1.52 9.28 29.42
N VAL A 348 2.61 9.77 28.82
CA VAL A 348 2.58 10.47 27.54
C VAL A 348 2.84 9.47 26.41
N ALA A 349 1.86 9.32 25.53
CA ALA A 349 2.03 8.51 24.33
C ALA A 349 2.88 9.25 23.29
N ARG A 350 3.80 8.52 22.65
CA ARG A 350 4.58 8.99 21.50
C ARG A 350 4.15 8.22 20.26
N PRO A 351 3.79 8.91 19.16
CA PRO A 351 3.62 8.25 17.87
C PRO A 351 4.97 7.81 17.32
N GLY A 352 4.97 6.82 16.45
CA GLY A 352 6.10 6.41 15.61
C GLY A 352 5.60 5.66 14.37
N VAL A 353 6.47 5.38 13.40
CA VAL A 353 6.14 4.54 12.24
C VAL A 353 7.30 3.62 11.93
N ILE A 354 7.01 2.33 11.84
CA ILE A 354 7.94 1.37 11.24
C ILE A 354 7.80 1.50 9.73
N GLY A 355 8.73 2.21 9.09
CA GLY A 355 8.63 2.56 7.66
C GLY A 355 9.31 1.57 6.72
N LYS A 356 10.12 0.64 7.25
CA LYS A 356 10.83 -0.39 6.47
C LYS A 356 10.96 -1.66 7.29
N ARG A 357 11.16 -2.79 6.61
CA ARG A 357 11.33 -4.10 7.24
C ARG A 357 12.46 -4.15 8.28
N ASN A 358 13.52 -3.37 8.09
CA ASN A 358 14.66 -3.31 9.01
C ASN A 358 14.64 -2.08 9.93
N ASP A 359 13.53 -1.36 9.94
CA ASP A 359 13.31 -0.20 10.78
C ASP A 359 12.94 -0.65 12.20
N THR A 360 13.64 -0.15 13.20
CA THR A 360 13.34 -0.47 14.60
C THR A 360 13.53 0.75 15.46
N ASP A 361 12.54 1.01 16.29
CA ASP A 361 12.46 2.28 17.01
C ASP A 361 12.81 2.05 18.47
N VAL A 362 13.83 2.76 18.96
CA VAL A 362 14.27 2.61 20.34
C VAL A 362 13.90 3.82 21.18
N PHE A 363 13.23 3.52 22.28
CA PHE A 363 12.76 4.47 23.27
C PHE A 363 13.45 4.27 24.60
N ARG A 364 13.75 5.35 25.32
CA ARG A 364 14.32 5.33 26.67
C ARG A 364 13.28 5.75 27.70
N LEU A 365 13.13 4.95 28.76
CA LEU A 365 12.29 5.27 29.92
C LEU A 365 13.06 5.13 31.22
N ARG A 366 12.59 5.80 32.28
CA ARG A 366 13.17 5.73 33.62
C ARG A 366 12.10 5.40 34.65
N THR A 367 12.38 4.43 35.51
CA THR A 367 11.63 4.17 36.75
C THR A 367 12.48 4.65 37.93
N THR A 368 11.86 5.27 38.93
CA THR A 368 12.56 5.85 40.09
C THR A 368 12.53 4.98 41.34
N CYS A 369 11.73 3.91 41.32
CA CYS A 369 11.51 3.01 42.43
C CYS A 369 11.25 1.59 41.88
N ARG A 370 11.21 0.60 42.77
CA ARG A 370 10.68 -0.72 42.44
C ARG A 370 9.17 -0.62 42.26
N ALA A 371 8.69 -0.77 41.03
CA ALA A 371 7.29 -0.55 40.68
C ALA A 371 6.83 -1.43 39.53
N ARG A 372 5.51 -1.60 39.41
CA ARG A 372 4.89 -2.23 38.23
C ARG A 372 5.08 -1.30 37.03
N LEU A 373 5.88 -1.74 36.07
CA LEU A 373 6.09 -1.09 34.78
C LEU A 373 5.11 -1.69 33.77
N SER A 374 4.29 -0.84 33.18
CA SER A 374 3.46 -1.14 32.01
C SER A 374 4.02 -0.38 30.81
N VAL A 375 4.28 -1.08 29.71
CA VAL A 375 4.60 -0.48 28.41
C VAL A 375 3.59 -1.02 27.41
N GLN A 376 2.94 -0.12 26.69
CA GLN A 376 1.94 -0.45 25.69
C GLN A 376 2.38 0.17 24.37
N VAL A 377 2.40 -0.65 23.32
CA VAL A 377 2.56 -0.24 21.94
C VAL A 377 1.27 -0.65 21.24
N ALA A 378 0.52 0.34 20.78
CA ALA A 378 -0.75 0.15 20.10
C ALA A 378 -0.62 0.63 18.65
N ASN A 379 -1.16 -0.15 17.71
CA ASN A 379 -1.18 0.19 16.29
C ASN A 379 -2.18 1.29 15.95
N ALA A 380 -2.26 1.62 14.66
CA ALA A 380 -3.42 2.27 14.08
C ALA A 380 -4.71 1.53 14.48
N PRO A 381 -5.76 2.26 14.90
CA PRO A 381 -6.95 1.63 15.47
C PRO A 381 -7.92 1.04 14.42
N TYR A 382 -7.76 1.34 13.12
CA TYR A 382 -8.54 0.75 12.01
C TYR A 382 -7.58 0.35 10.89
N SER A 383 -7.76 -0.85 10.31
CA SER A 383 -6.81 -1.49 9.36
C SER A 383 -5.33 -1.30 9.73
N PRO A 384 -4.88 -1.74 10.91
CA PRO A 384 -3.44 -1.70 11.18
C PRO A 384 -2.70 -2.59 10.18
N ASN A 385 -1.66 -2.06 9.53
CA ASN A 385 -0.76 -2.89 8.73
C ASN A 385 0.35 -3.52 9.58
N LEU A 386 0.75 -2.88 10.68
CA LEU A 386 1.85 -3.33 11.54
C LEU A 386 1.42 -4.48 12.48
N ASP A 387 2.21 -5.56 12.54
CA ASP A 387 2.21 -6.52 13.65
C ASP A 387 3.41 -6.21 14.57
N VAL A 388 3.14 -5.87 15.83
CA VAL A 388 4.12 -5.26 16.74
C VAL A 388 4.91 -6.30 17.53
N SER A 389 6.24 -6.18 17.49
CA SER A 389 7.11 -6.69 18.55
C SER A 389 7.59 -5.60 19.50
N LEU A 390 7.38 -5.81 20.79
CA LEU A 390 7.94 -4.99 21.87
C LEU A 390 9.06 -5.76 22.57
N THR A 391 10.28 -5.25 22.52
CA THR A 391 11.42 -5.78 23.28
C THR A 391 11.86 -4.80 24.37
N LEU A 392 11.79 -5.21 25.64
CA LEU A 392 12.33 -4.45 26.77
C LEU A 392 13.81 -4.78 26.95
N LEU A 393 14.66 -3.76 27.05
CA LEU A 393 16.10 -3.85 27.20
C LEU A 393 16.57 -3.14 28.48
N ASN A 394 17.69 -3.58 29.04
CA ASN A 394 18.39 -2.85 30.11
C ASN A 394 19.33 -1.77 29.54
N ARG A 395 20.10 -1.10 30.42
CA ARG A 395 21.05 -0.05 30.03
C ARG A 395 22.21 -0.51 29.14
N SER A 396 22.58 -1.78 29.18
CA SER A 396 23.62 -2.37 28.33
C SER A 396 23.07 -2.94 27.01
N GLY A 397 21.77 -2.79 26.73
CA GLY A 397 21.12 -3.37 25.55
C GLY A 397 20.77 -4.85 25.67
N ARG A 398 20.94 -5.46 26.84
CA ARG A 398 20.52 -6.85 27.09
C ARG A 398 19.00 -6.93 27.11
N VAL A 399 18.45 -7.91 26.40
CA VAL A 399 17.02 -8.22 26.39
C VAL A 399 16.58 -8.69 27.77
N LEU A 400 15.52 -8.05 28.29
CA LEU A 400 14.86 -8.39 29.55
C LEU A 400 13.52 -9.08 29.34
N ALA A 401 12.84 -8.78 28.22
CA ALA A 401 11.60 -9.40 27.81
C ALA A 401 11.32 -9.09 26.34
N ARG A 402 10.61 -9.99 25.66
CA ARG A 402 10.00 -9.75 24.35
C ARG A 402 8.49 -10.03 24.42
N ARG A 403 7.68 -9.26 23.71
CA ARG A 403 6.23 -9.41 23.59
C ARG A 403 5.86 -9.23 22.11
N ASN A 404 5.36 -10.29 21.52
CA ASN A 404 4.71 -10.35 20.22
C ASN A 404 3.56 -11.35 20.47
N PRO A 405 2.37 -10.87 20.87
CA PRO A 405 1.21 -11.74 20.99
C PRO A 405 0.88 -12.34 19.63
N LEU A 406 0.61 -13.65 19.57
CA LEU A 406 0.30 -14.27 18.29
C LEU A 406 -0.99 -13.68 17.72
N SER A 407 -0.92 -13.19 16.49
CA SER A 407 -2.07 -12.66 15.79
C SER A 407 -3.16 -13.73 15.59
N ALA A 408 -4.43 -13.34 15.50
CA ALA A 408 -5.51 -14.30 15.25
C ALA A 408 -5.28 -15.12 13.97
N ALA A 409 -5.77 -16.36 13.93
CA ALA A 409 -5.72 -17.20 12.74
C ALA A 409 -6.93 -16.98 11.81
N SER A 410 -8.03 -16.44 12.32
CA SER A 410 -9.25 -16.07 11.59
C SER A 410 -10.09 -15.10 12.43
N GLY A 411 -11.08 -14.46 11.81
CA GLY A 411 -12.01 -13.55 12.49
C GLY A 411 -11.40 -12.17 12.77
N SER A 412 -11.80 -11.52 13.86
CA SER A 412 -11.35 -10.16 14.20
C SER A 412 -9.84 -10.06 14.44
N PRO A 413 -9.18 -8.96 14.02
CA PRO A 413 -7.76 -8.79 14.20
C PRO A 413 -7.46 -8.61 15.69
N THR A 414 -6.83 -9.62 16.29
CA THR A 414 -6.27 -9.53 17.64
C THR A 414 -4.80 -9.94 17.59
N GLY A 415 -4.05 -9.56 18.61
CA GLY A 415 -2.63 -9.91 18.75
C GLY A 415 -1.63 -8.98 18.05
N LEU A 416 -2.10 -8.05 17.20
CA LEU A 416 -1.21 -7.12 16.49
C LEU A 416 -0.56 -6.05 17.39
N ASP A 417 -1.19 -5.74 18.53
CA ASP A 417 -0.64 -4.84 19.56
C ASP A 417 0.28 -5.58 20.53
N ALA A 418 1.21 -4.87 21.18
CA ALA A 418 2.08 -5.45 22.20
C ALA A 418 2.03 -4.73 23.56
N THR A 419 1.85 -5.50 24.63
CA THR A 419 1.90 -4.98 26.01
C THR A 419 2.88 -5.76 26.87
N TYR A 420 3.77 -5.03 27.54
CA TYR A 420 4.63 -5.54 28.60
C TYR A 420 4.10 -5.08 29.97
N LEU A 421 4.02 -5.99 30.94
CA LEU A 421 3.58 -5.69 32.30
C LEU A 421 4.34 -6.54 33.33
N ALA A 422 5.22 -5.94 34.11
CA ALA A 422 5.85 -6.60 35.25
C ALA A 422 6.50 -5.61 36.23
N THR A 423 6.81 -6.07 37.44
CA THR A 423 7.57 -5.27 38.42
C THR A 423 9.03 -5.17 38.01
N ARG A 424 9.58 -3.95 38.03
CA ARG A 424 10.98 -3.65 37.72
C ARG A 424 11.60 -2.79 38.81
N ALA A 425 12.90 -2.98 39.04
CA ALA A 425 13.67 -2.12 39.93
C ALA A 425 13.75 -0.69 39.36
N ALA A 426 14.14 0.27 40.20
CA ALA A 426 14.50 1.60 39.75
C ALA A 426 15.63 1.51 38.71
N GLY A 427 15.56 2.29 37.64
CA GLY A 427 16.58 2.30 36.62
C GLY A 427 16.13 2.85 35.27
N THR A 428 17.08 2.90 34.35
CA THR A 428 16.83 3.22 32.94
C THR A 428 16.62 1.93 32.16
N TYR A 429 15.54 1.90 31.41
CA TYR A 429 15.21 0.82 30.49
C TYR A 429 15.02 1.39 29.09
N TYR A 430 15.09 0.51 28.11
CA TYR A 430 14.79 0.84 26.74
C TYR A 430 13.70 -0.08 26.21
N VAL A 431 12.91 0.42 25.29
CA VAL A 431 11.88 -0.32 24.58
C VAL A 431 12.23 -0.23 23.11
N ARG A 432 12.42 -1.37 22.45
CA ARG A 432 12.52 -1.46 21.00
C ARG A 432 11.17 -1.89 20.44
N VAL A 433 10.67 -1.15 19.48
CA VAL A 433 9.49 -1.47 18.66
C VAL A 433 9.99 -1.94 17.29
N ASP A 434 9.33 -2.94 16.73
CA ASP A 434 9.71 -3.61 15.48
C ASP A 434 8.44 -4.18 14.83
N GLY A 435 8.45 -4.30 13.50
CA GLY A 435 7.41 -4.97 12.72
C GLY A 435 7.79 -6.42 12.46
N VAL A 436 6.86 -7.36 12.69
CA VAL A 436 7.14 -8.79 12.62
C VAL A 436 6.11 -9.55 11.79
N GLY A 437 6.43 -10.79 11.44
CA GLY A 437 5.47 -11.72 10.84
C GLY A 437 4.89 -12.70 11.86
N ALA A 438 3.90 -13.46 11.40
CA ALA A 438 3.27 -14.53 12.16
C ALA A 438 3.06 -15.78 11.30
N ARG A 439 3.26 -16.96 11.90
CA ARG A 439 3.06 -18.29 11.27
C ARG A 439 3.86 -18.44 9.95
N ASP A 440 3.43 -19.34 9.07
CA ASP A 440 4.05 -19.56 7.77
C ASP A 440 3.44 -18.61 6.72
N PRO A 441 4.21 -17.67 6.14
CA PRO A 441 3.74 -16.74 5.11
C PRO A 441 3.21 -17.43 3.85
N ARG A 442 3.58 -18.70 3.64
CA ARG A 442 3.14 -19.45 2.45
C ARG A 442 1.68 -19.87 2.49
N SER A 443 1.05 -19.90 3.66
CA SER A 443 -0.23 -20.62 3.83
C SER A 443 -1.09 -20.22 5.03
N THR A 444 -0.49 -19.78 6.15
CA THR A 444 -1.22 -19.61 7.43
C THR A 444 -0.99 -18.25 8.08
N GLY A 445 -0.13 -17.41 7.53
CA GLY A 445 0.14 -16.08 8.07
C GLY A 445 0.91 -15.19 7.10
N TYR A 446 1.91 -14.48 7.59
CA TYR A 446 2.55 -13.41 6.83
C TYR A 446 3.96 -13.17 7.34
N SER A 447 4.81 -12.65 6.46
CA SER A 447 6.16 -12.25 6.84
C SER A 447 6.15 -10.86 7.46
N ASP A 448 7.32 -10.41 7.89
CA ASP A 448 7.58 -9.03 8.33
C ASP A 448 7.69 -8.03 7.16
N TYR A 449 7.55 -8.46 5.89
CA TYR A 449 7.68 -7.59 4.72
C TYR A 449 6.66 -6.44 4.72
N GLY A 450 5.38 -6.77 4.92
CA GLY A 450 4.27 -5.83 4.90
C GLY A 450 3.91 -5.26 6.27
N SER A 451 4.58 -5.70 7.33
CA SER A 451 4.34 -5.26 8.71
C SER A 451 4.97 -3.90 9.00
N LEU A 452 4.47 -2.88 8.30
CA LEU A 452 4.94 -1.49 8.32
C LEU A 452 3.74 -0.59 8.60
N GLY A 453 3.86 0.41 9.48
CA GLY A 453 2.69 1.23 9.81
C GLY A 453 2.84 2.10 11.04
N ASN A 454 1.79 2.88 11.34
CA ASN A 454 1.79 3.79 12.47
C ASN A 454 1.55 3.04 13.79
N TYR A 455 2.24 3.47 14.84
CA TYR A 455 1.99 3.01 16.20
C TYR A 455 2.08 4.14 17.22
N ARG A 456 1.66 3.85 18.45
CA ARG A 456 1.81 4.72 19.62
C ARG A 456 2.36 3.94 20.79
N VAL A 457 3.52 4.34 21.30
CA VAL A 457 4.12 3.78 22.50
C VAL A 457 3.85 4.66 23.71
N LYS A 458 3.48 4.06 24.84
CA LYS A 458 3.35 4.74 26.14
C LYS A 458 3.78 3.82 27.26
N PHE A 459 4.32 4.41 28.34
CA PHE A 459 4.58 3.65 29.55
C PHE A 459 3.96 4.29 30.78
N ARG A 460 3.70 3.46 31.79
CA ARG A 460 3.29 3.88 33.13
C ARG A 460 4.13 3.10 34.14
N SER A 461 4.55 3.79 35.19
CA SER A 461 5.21 3.18 36.34
C SER A 461 4.69 3.91 37.57
N ARG A 462 4.03 3.19 38.49
CA ARG A 462 3.53 3.76 39.74
C ARG A 462 4.43 3.32 40.88
N CYS A 463 5.17 4.26 41.45
CA CYS A 463 5.72 4.08 42.78
C CYS A 463 4.55 4.03 43.76
N GLY A 464 4.49 3.03 44.63
CA GLY A 464 3.56 3.08 45.75
C GLY A 464 3.80 4.36 46.54
N VAL A 465 2.72 5.01 46.98
CA VAL A 465 2.83 5.99 48.08
C VAL A 465 3.33 5.16 49.26
N ARG A 466 4.53 5.47 49.76
CA ARG A 466 5.01 4.87 51.01
C ARG A 466 4.25 5.45 52.19
#